data_AF-A0A7Z2XD47-F1
#
_entry.id   AF-A0A7Z2XD47-F1
#
_cell.length_a   1.000
_cell.length_b   1.000
_cell.length_c   1.000
_cell.angle_alpha   90.00
_cell.angle_beta   90.00
_cell.angle_gamma   90.00
#
_symmetry.space_group_name_H-M   'P 1'
#
loop_
_entity.id
_entity.type
_entity.pdbx_description
1 polymer ?
#
loop_
_entity_poly.entity_id
_entity_poly.type
_entity_poly.pdbx_seq_one_letter_code
_entity_poly.pdbx_strand_id
1 'polypeptide(L)'
;MYKVTPNPPHASKASSFDAKSRAAAQRAIDHYLSPSDGDSPTARTSGHLFSVSPDIDTETLLANASETLLSANEMATALAFELEGSPRALALGIQ
;
A
#
# COMPACT_ATOMS: atom_id res chain seq x y z
N MET A 1 -44.19 23.72 -27.61
CA MET A 1 -43.08 23.66 -28.59
C MET A 1 -42.22 22.46 -28.25
N TYR A 2 -42.22 21.44 -29.10
CA TYR A 2 -41.43 20.22 -28.91
C TYR A 2 -40.04 20.47 -29.50
N LYS A 3 -38.97 20.34 -28.71
CA LYS A 3 -37.60 20.38 -29.23
C LYS A 3 -37.32 19.04 -29.90
N VAL A 4 -37.23 19.04 -31.23
CA VAL A 4 -36.72 17.89 -31.97
C VAL A 4 -35.21 17.84 -31.73
N THR A 5 -34.75 16.83 -30.99
CA THR A 5 -33.33 16.57 -30.80
C THR A 5 -32.76 16.03 -32.12
N PRO A 6 -31.80 16.72 -32.77
CA PRO A 6 -31.21 16.20 -33.99
C PRO A 6 -30.40 14.93 -33.67
N ASN A 7 -30.56 13.88 -34.48
CA ASN A 7 -29.73 12.69 -34.36
C ASN A 7 -28.25 13.03 -34.64
N PRO A 8 -27.30 12.44 -33.90
CA PRO A 8 -25.88 12.67 -34.12
C PRO A 8 -25.43 12.05 -35.46
N PRO A 9 -24.41 12.63 -36.12
CA PRO A 9 -23.94 12.11 -37.39
C PRO A 9 -23.32 10.72 -37.22
N HIS A 10 -23.63 9.81 -38.14
CA HIS A 10 -23.02 8.49 -38.21
C HIS A 10 -21.49 8.63 -38.29
N ALA A 11 -20.79 8.06 -37.30
CA ALA A 11 -19.34 7.90 -37.37
C ALA A 11 -18.99 7.09 -38.61
N SER A 12 -18.37 7.73 -39.61
CA SER A 12 -17.78 7.03 -40.73
C SER A 12 -16.71 6.08 -40.18
N LYS A 13 -16.81 4.83 -40.64
CA LYS A 13 -16.04 3.69 -40.15
C LYS A 13 -14.56 4.02 -40.10
N ALA A 14 -13.97 3.88 -38.90
CA ALA A 14 -12.53 3.82 -38.73
C ALA A 14 -12.00 2.61 -39.51
N SER A 15 -11.34 2.83 -40.64
CA SER A 15 -10.58 1.77 -41.30
C SER A 15 -9.45 2.32 -42.16
N SER A 16 -8.29 2.47 -41.53
CA SER A 16 -7.06 1.91 -42.08
C SER A 16 -6.10 1.67 -40.92
N PHE A 17 -6.16 0.49 -40.32
CA PHE A 17 -5.07 0.03 -39.46
C PHE A 17 -3.90 -0.33 -40.39
N ASP A 18 -3.00 0.62 -40.61
CA ASP A 18 -1.73 0.37 -41.29
C ASP A 18 -0.94 -0.72 -40.54
N ALA A 19 -0.15 -1.52 -41.24
CA ALA A 19 0.66 -2.58 -40.64
C ALA A 19 1.60 -2.02 -39.55
N LYS A 20 2.02 -0.76 -39.70
CA LYS A 20 2.80 -0.02 -38.69
C LYS A 20 2.02 0.22 -37.40
N SER A 21 0.72 0.52 -37.47
CA SER A 21 -0.09 0.75 -36.27
C SER A 21 -0.36 -0.57 -35.53
N ARG A 22 -0.55 -1.67 -36.25
CA ARG A 22 -0.63 -3.02 -35.64
C ARG A 22 0.69 -3.43 -34.97
N ALA A 23 1.83 -3.16 -35.60
CA ALA A 23 3.14 -3.45 -35.00
C ALA A 23 3.42 -2.57 -33.76
N ALA A 24 3.04 -1.30 -33.79
CA ALA A 24 3.13 -0.41 -32.62
C ALA A 24 2.22 -0.86 -31.48
N ALA A 25 0.99 -1.28 -31.79
CA ALA A 25 0.05 -1.81 -30.81
C ALA A 25 0.57 -3.09 -30.16
N GLN A 26 1.15 -4.01 -30.94
CA GLN A 26 1.74 -5.23 -30.39
C GLN A 26 2.93 -4.93 -29.47
N ARG A 27 3.82 -4.00 -29.85
CA ARG A 27 4.92 -3.58 -28.97
C ARG A 27 4.43 -2.98 -27.65
N ALA A 28 3.35 -2.19 -27.69
CA ALA A 28 2.77 -1.63 -26.47
C ALA A 28 2.16 -2.74 -25.59
N ILE A 29 1.43 -3.68 -26.19
CA ILE A 29 0.90 -4.85 -25.48
C ILE A 29 2.03 -5.65 -24.84
N ASP A 30 3.09 -5.96 -25.59
CA ASP A 30 4.20 -6.76 -25.08
C ASP A 30 4.92 -6.02 -23.94
N HIS A 31 5.11 -4.71 -24.04
CA HIS A 31 5.79 -3.89 -23.03
C HIS A 31 4.99 -3.73 -21.72
N TYR A 32 3.66 -3.62 -21.79
CA TYR A 32 2.82 -3.36 -20.61
C TYR A 32 2.17 -4.61 -20.02
N LEU A 33 1.96 -5.65 -20.83
CA LEU A 33 1.15 -6.82 -20.45
C LEU A 33 1.96 -8.12 -20.39
N SER A 34 3.17 -8.17 -20.98
CA SER A 34 4.03 -9.33 -20.76
C SER A 34 4.76 -9.16 -19.44
N PRO A 35 4.68 -10.14 -18.53
CA PRO A 35 5.50 -10.11 -17.33
C PRO A 35 6.95 -10.23 -17.79
N SER A 36 7.75 -9.17 -17.59
CA SER A 36 9.19 -9.30 -17.72
C SER A 36 9.65 -10.34 -16.71
N ASP A 37 10.14 -11.49 -17.16
CA ASP A 37 10.82 -12.50 -16.33
C ASP A 37 12.08 -11.96 -15.60
N GLY A 38 12.36 -10.65 -15.72
CA GLY A 38 13.47 -9.95 -15.09
C GLY A 38 13.11 -9.08 -13.89
N ASP A 39 11.83 -8.88 -13.57
CA ASP A 39 11.42 -8.16 -12.35
C ASP A 39 11.25 -9.14 -11.18
N SER A 40 12.29 -9.93 -10.89
CA SER A 40 12.48 -10.28 -9.48
C SER A 40 12.67 -8.95 -8.76
N PRO A 41 11.85 -8.58 -7.76
CA PRO A 41 12.13 -7.40 -6.97
C PRO A 41 13.53 -7.63 -6.45
N THR A 42 14.52 -6.88 -6.95
CA THR A 42 15.85 -6.88 -6.38
C THR A 42 15.59 -6.67 -4.90
N ALA A 43 15.89 -7.69 -4.09
CA ALA A 43 15.64 -7.66 -2.66
C ALA A 43 16.44 -6.47 -2.16
N ARG A 44 15.80 -5.30 -2.11
CA ARG A 44 16.35 -4.12 -1.48
C ARG A 44 16.49 -4.62 -0.06
N THR A 45 17.72 -4.88 0.36
CA THR A 45 18.06 -5.03 1.77
C THR A 45 17.80 -3.67 2.40
N SER A 46 16.53 -3.32 2.52
CA SER A 46 16.11 -2.23 3.36
C SER A 46 16.50 -2.67 4.76
N GLY A 47 17.29 -1.83 5.43
CA GLY A 47 17.74 -2.06 6.81
C GLY A 47 16.59 -1.98 7.81
N HIS A 48 15.46 -2.62 7.52
CA HIS A 48 14.35 -2.74 8.45
C HIS A 48 14.72 -3.81 9.48
N LEU A 49 14.78 -3.40 10.75
CA LEU A 49 14.97 -4.31 11.88
C LEU A 49 13.76 -5.24 12.06
N PHE A 50 12.60 -4.85 11.53
CA PHE A 50 11.34 -5.57 11.66
C PHE A 50 10.58 -5.58 10.33
N SER A 51 9.91 -6.68 10.01
CA SER A 51 9.07 -6.85 8.82
C SER A 51 7.69 -7.36 9.21
N VAL A 52 6.67 -6.97 8.43
CA VAL A 52 5.30 -7.46 8.57
C VAL A 52 5.13 -8.78 7.82
N SER A 53 4.53 -9.79 8.45
CA SER A 53 4.18 -11.04 7.78
C SER A 53 3.10 -10.78 6.73
N PRO A 54 3.29 -11.18 5.46
CA PRO A 54 2.32 -10.91 4.40
C PRO A 54 1.03 -11.72 4.54
N ASP A 55 1.04 -12.79 5.34
CA ASP A 55 -0.08 -13.73 5.49
C ASP A 55 -1.03 -13.35 6.64
N ILE A 56 -0.74 -12.28 7.38
CA ILE A 56 -1.55 -11.81 8.51
C ILE A 56 -2.21 -10.49 8.09
N ASP A 57 -3.50 -10.36 8.38
CA ASP A 57 -4.22 -9.14 8.10
C ASP A 57 -3.72 -7.96 8.96
N THR A 58 -3.83 -6.76 8.41
CA THR A 58 -3.37 -5.53 9.06
C THR A 58 -4.09 -5.25 10.38
N GLU A 59 -5.36 -5.62 10.49
CA GLU A 59 -6.15 -5.38 11.72
C GLU A 59 -5.60 -6.20 12.89
N THR A 60 -5.35 -7.50 12.68
CA THR A 60 -4.73 -8.39 13.65
C THR A 60 -3.35 -7.89 14.07
N LEU A 61 -2.54 -7.43 13.11
CA LEU A 61 -1.21 -6.89 13.41
C LEU A 61 -1.27 -5.61 14.25
N LEU A 62 -2.17 -4.69 13.91
CA LEU A 62 -2.37 -3.46 14.66
C LEU A 62 -2.96 -3.72 16.05
N ALA A 63 -3.89 -4.68 16.16
CA ALA A 63 -4.46 -5.09 17.44
C ALA A 63 -3.38 -5.66 18.37
N ASN A 64 -2.55 -6.60 17.88
CA ASN A 64 -1.45 -7.17 18.65
C ASN A 64 -0.40 -6.11 19.05
N ALA A 65 -0.07 -5.19 18.14
CA ALA A 65 0.87 -4.11 18.43
C ALA A 65 0.29 -3.16 19.51
N SER A 66 -0.99 -2.80 19.40
CA SER A 66 -1.70 -1.97 20.37
C SER A 66 -1.75 -2.62 21.76
N GLU A 67 -2.08 -3.91 21.82
CA GLU A 67 -2.10 -4.69 23.06
C GLU A 67 -0.71 -4.78 23.71
N THR A 68 0.33 -5.00 22.90
CA THR A 68 1.72 -5.01 23.38
C THR A 68 2.12 -3.67 23.98
N LEU A 69 1.77 -2.56 23.32
CA LEU A 69 2.06 -1.21 23.82
C LEU A 69 1.27 -0.90 25.09
N LEU A 70 0.00 -1.31 25.16
CA LEU A 70 -0.82 -1.16 26.35
C LEU A 70 -0.23 -1.94 27.54
N SER A 71 0.18 -3.19 27.32
CA SER A 71 0.82 -4.02 28.34
C SER A 71 2.13 -3.38 28.83
N ALA A 72 2.96 -2.86 27.93
CA ALA A 72 4.17 -2.14 28.29
C ALA A 72 3.88 -0.88 29.13
N ASN A 73 2.84 -0.13 28.78
CA ASN A 73 2.40 1.05 29.52
C ASN A 73 1.93 0.70 30.95
N GLU A 74 1.16 -0.37 31.11
CA GLU A 74 0.72 -0.86 32.41
C GLU A 74 1.91 -1.31 33.28
N MET A 75 2.88 -2.03 32.70
CA MET A 75 4.11 -2.41 33.41
C MET A 75 4.94 -1.20 33.84
N ALA A 76 5.10 -0.20 32.96
CA ALA A 76 5.82 1.03 33.27
C ALA A 76 5.13 1.82 34.39
N THR A 77 3.80 1.87 34.36
CA THR A 77 2.97 2.49 35.40
C THR A 77 3.10 1.76 36.73
N ALA A 78 2.98 0.43 36.73
CA ALA A 78 3.16 -0.38 37.93
C ALA A 78 4.55 -0.17 38.54
N LEU A 79 5.61 -0.18 37.71
CA LEU A 79 6.97 0.10 38.15
C LEU A 79 7.14 1.52 38.72
N ALA A 80 6.49 2.52 38.13
CA ALA A 80 6.59 3.90 38.61
C ALA A 80 6.10 4.05 40.06
N PHE A 81 5.08 3.28 40.47
CA PHE A 81 4.59 3.30 41.86
C PHE A 81 5.58 2.70 42.86
N GLU A 82 6.44 1.78 42.43
CA GLU A 82 7.50 1.18 43.26
C GLU A 82 8.76 2.05 43.38
N LEU A 83 8.95 3.02 42.48
CA LEU A 83 10.11 3.92 42.46
C LEU A 83 9.81 5.23 43.20
N GLU A 84 10.82 5.96 43.66
CA GLU A 84 10.69 7.30 44.24
C GLU A 84 11.52 8.35 43.49
N GLY A 85 11.17 9.63 43.64
CA GLY A 85 11.96 10.75 43.12
C GLY A 85 12.08 10.78 41.58
N SER A 86 13.29 11.07 41.08
CA SER A 86 13.56 11.21 39.65
C SER A 86 13.30 9.94 38.81
N PRO A 87 13.67 8.71 39.25
CA PRO A 87 13.33 7.48 38.54
C PRO A 87 11.83 7.26 38.31
N ARG A 88 10.99 7.62 39.29
CA ARG A 88 9.51 7.58 39.12
C ARG A 88 9.07 8.49 37.99
N ALA A 89 9.59 9.72 37.94
CA ALA A 89 9.24 10.68 36.89
C ALA A 89 9.67 10.18 35.50
N LEU A 90 10.81 9.50 35.39
CA LEU A 90 11.24 8.89 34.13
C LEU A 90 10.33 7.74 33.70
N ALA A 91 9.94 6.85 34.63
CA ALA A 91 9.03 5.75 34.33
C ALA A 91 7.63 6.24 33.89
N LEU A 92 7.10 7.29 34.53
CA LEU A 92 5.85 7.94 34.12
C LEU A 92 5.97 8.66 32.76
N GLY A 93 7.17 9.03 32.32
CA GLY A 93 7.39 9.68 31.02
C GLY A 93 7.33 8.74 29.82
N ILE A 94 7.19 7.43 30.03
CA ILE A 94 7.00 6.42 28.97
C ILE A 94 5.57 6.48 28.39
N GLN A 95 4.61 7.04 29.14
CA GLN A 95 3.18 7.06 28.81
C GLN A 95 2.81 8.16 27.81
#